data_AF-A0A838YY67-F1
#
_entry.id   AF-A0A838YY67-F1
#
_cell.length_a   1.000
_cell.length_b   1.000
_cell.length_c   1.000
_cell.angle_alpha   90.00
_cell.angle_beta   90.00
_cell.angle_gamma   90.00
#
_symmetry.space_group_name_H-M   'P 1'
#
loop_
_entity.id
_entity.type
_entity.pdbx_description
1 polymer ?
#
loop_
_entity_poly.entity_id
_entity_poly.type
_entity_poly.pdbx_seq_one_letter_code
_entity_poly.pdbx_strand_id
1 'polypeptide(L)'
;MTIEHLQKAIEVCNEGNVKFNTGITRSFLYEKKWYPLRAVINYAAFLAKEKSNLTTDQALVKLTNLQVWTKIKSVYFSNAFPVILSQIELIKEVNYLSKKIDALTS
;
A
#
# COMPACT_ATOMS: atom_id res chain seq x y z
N MET A 1 -8.85 -12.37 2.94
CA MET A 1 -9.31 -11.33 2.01
C MET A 1 -8.74 -11.67 0.64
N THR A 2 -9.41 -11.26 -0.44
CA THR A 2 -8.92 -11.45 -1.81
C THR A 2 -8.37 -10.14 -2.38
N ILE A 3 -7.80 -10.20 -3.59
CA ILE A 3 -7.37 -9.00 -4.33
C ILE A 3 -8.54 -8.03 -4.54
N GLU A 4 -9.74 -8.53 -4.84
CA GLU A 4 -10.95 -7.69 -5.03
C GLU A 4 -11.30 -6.87 -3.78
N HIS A 5 -11.15 -7.47 -2.59
CA HIS A 5 -11.38 -6.74 -1.33
C HIS A 5 -10.33 -5.64 -1.12
N LEU A 6 -9.08 -5.90 -1.53
CA LEU A 6 -8.02 -4.90 -1.49
C LEU A 6 -8.26 -3.77 -2.49
N GLN A 7 -8.69 -4.09 -3.72
CA GLN A 7 -9.02 -3.09 -4.74
C GLN A 7 -10.15 -2.16 -4.26
N LYS A 8 -11.23 -2.71 -3.71
CA LYS A 8 -12.30 -1.90 -3.10
C LYS A 8 -11.79 -1.03 -1.95
N ALA A 9 -10.90 -1.54 -1.10
CA ALA A 9 -10.30 -0.74 -0.03
C ALA A 9 -9.40 0.39 -0.57
N ILE A 10 -8.72 0.16 -1.68
CA ILE A 10 -7.92 1.16 -2.40
C ILE A 10 -8.81 2.24 -3.00
N GLU A 11 -9.94 1.88 -3.62
CA GLU A 11 -10.94 2.82 -4.14
C GLU A 11 -11.46 3.74 -3.03
N VAL A 12 -11.90 3.16 -1.91
CA VAL A 12 -12.35 3.94 -0.75
C VAL A 12 -11.23 4.83 -0.18
N CYS A 13 -9.97 4.37 -0.23
CA CYS A 13 -8.83 5.19 0.18
C CYS A 13 -8.59 6.36 -0.79
N ASN A 14 -8.77 6.16 -2.10
CA ASN A 14 -8.65 7.22 -3.11
C ASN A 14 -9.71 8.32 -2.91
N GLU A 15 -10.87 7.97 -2.36
CA GLU A 15 -11.93 8.91 -1.98
C GLU A 15 -11.67 9.63 -0.64
N GLY A 16 -10.61 9.27 0.09
CA GLY A 16 -10.32 9.81 1.43
C GLY A 16 -11.20 9.23 2.53
N ASN A 17 -11.92 8.12 2.26
CA ASN A 17 -12.90 7.52 3.16
C ASN A 17 -12.30 6.46 4.10
N VAL A 18 -11.03 6.06 3.90
CA VAL A 18 -10.30 5.20 4.85
C VAL A 18 -9.70 6.06 5.96
N LYS A 19 -10.15 5.83 7.20
CA LYS A 19 -9.66 6.59 8.37
C LYS A 19 -8.30 6.06 8.86
N PHE A 20 -7.35 6.96 9.04
CA PHE A 20 -6.07 6.71 9.70
C PHE A 20 -5.47 8.00 10.27
N ASN A 21 -4.52 7.86 11.20
CA ASN A 21 -3.82 9.02 11.75
C ASN A 21 -2.84 9.57 10.71
N THR A 22 -2.91 10.88 10.46
CA THR A 22 -1.93 11.58 9.62
C THR A 22 -0.55 11.58 10.28
N GLY A 23 0.50 11.82 9.48
CA GLY A 23 1.89 11.70 9.90
C GLY A 23 2.63 10.54 9.23
N ILE A 24 3.73 10.10 9.86
CA ILE A 24 4.57 9.01 9.33
C ILE A 24 3.86 7.68 9.52
N THR A 25 3.49 7.05 8.41
CA THR A 25 2.77 5.78 8.38
C THR A 25 3.53 4.75 7.55
N ARG A 26 3.52 3.49 7.99
CA ARG A 26 4.04 2.37 7.17
C ARG A 26 3.10 2.17 5.99
N SER A 27 3.65 2.13 4.78
CA SER A 27 2.89 2.21 3.54
C SER A 27 3.40 1.24 2.48
N PHE A 28 2.50 0.88 1.57
CA PHE A 28 2.83 0.11 0.38
C PHE A 28 2.60 0.92 -0.88
N LEU A 29 3.42 0.65 -1.90
CA LEU A 29 3.30 1.25 -3.23
C LEU A 29 2.45 0.35 -4.12
N TYR A 30 1.40 0.95 -4.69
CA TYR A 30 0.52 0.33 -5.67
C TYR A 30 0.15 1.37 -6.73
N GLU A 31 0.29 1.02 -8.02
CA GLU A 31 -0.08 1.87 -9.16
C GLU A 31 0.32 3.36 -9.00
N LYS A 32 1.58 3.59 -8.58
CA LYS A 32 2.19 4.92 -8.42
C LYS A 32 1.74 5.72 -7.20
N LYS A 33 0.97 5.14 -6.28
CA LYS A 33 0.55 5.81 -5.04
C LYS A 33 0.95 5.03 -3.79
N TRP A 34 1.27 5.76 -2.73
CA TRP A 34 1.49 5.22 -1.40
C TRP A 34 0.18 5.16 -0.64
N TYR A 35 -0.13 3.97 -0.14
CA TYR A 35 -1.31 3.72 0.67
C TYR A 35 -0.91 3.38 2.11
N PRO A 36 -1.67 3.84 3.12
CA PRO A 36 -1.41 3.52 4.52
C PRO A 36 -1.69 2.03 4.79
N LEU A 37 -0.63 1.23 4.99
CA LEU A 37 -0.68 -0.23 5.02
C LEU A 37 -1.74 -0.76 5.99
N ARG A 38 -1.62 -0.42 7.26
CA ARG A 38 -2.51 -0.95 8.29
C ARG A 38 -3.97 -0.56 8.04
N ALA A 39 -4.21 0.67 7.60
CA ALA A 39 -5.57 1.18 7.44
C ALA A 39 -6.29 0.53 6.24
N VAL A 40 -5.63 0.50 5.08
CA VAL A 40 -6.22 -0.12 3.88
C VAL A 40 -6.41 -1.63 4.08
N ILE A 41 -5.45 -2.32 4.70
CA ILE A 41 -5.57 -3.77 4.91
C ILE A 41 -6.63 -4.11 5.96
N ASN A 42 -6.78 -3.31 7.02
CA ASN A 42 -7.89 -3.50 7.96
C ASN A 42 -9.25 -3.26 7.32
N TYR A 43 -9.35 -2.27 6.42
CA TYR A 43 -10.57 -2.03 5.68
C TYR A 43 -10.88 -3.17 4.70
N ALA A 44 -9.89 -3.66 3.96
CA ALA A 44 -10.03 -4.85 3.10
C ALA A 44 -10.44 -6.10 3.90
N ALA A 45 -9.86 -6.31 5.09
CA ALA A 45 -10.23 -7.40 5.99
C ALA A 45 -11.67 -7.24 6.50
N PHE A 46 -12.10 -6.01 6.82
CA PHE A 46 -13.47 -5.71 7.18
C PHE A 46 -14.46 -6.05 6.04
N LEU A 47 -14.17 -5.63 4.80
CA LEU A 47 -14.98 -5.98 3.63
C LEU A 47 -15.07 -7.49 3.42
N ALA A 48 -14.01 -8.23 3.74
CA ALA A 48 -13.97 -9.68 3.67
C ALA A 48 -14.64 -10.40 4.87
N LYS A 49 -15.27 -9.65 5.80
CA LYS A 49 -15.84 -10.17 7.05
C LYS A 49 -14.82 -10.91 7.94
N GLU A 50 -13.55 -10.49 7.88
CA GLU A 50 -12.47 -10.99 8.72
C GLU A 50 -12.21 -10.04 9.90
N LYS A 51 -11.36 -10.48 10.86
CA LYS A 51 -10.90 -9.63 11.96
C LYS A 51 -10.21 -8.36 11.43
N SER A 52 -10.72 -7.19 11.81
CA SER A 52 -10.37 -5.87 11.25
C SER A 52 -9.52 -4.97 12.16
N ASN A 53 -8.71 -5.54 13.06
CA ASN A 53 -7.81 -4.80 13.95
C ASN A 53 -6.41 -5.42 13.96
N LEU A 54 -5.81 -5.52 12.78
CA LEU A 54 -4.49 -6.07 12.55
C LEU A 54 -3.42 -5.07 13.00
N THR A 55 -2.33 -5.61 13.55
CA THR A 55 -1.08 -4.86 13.71
C THR A 55 -0.46 -4.57 12.35
N THR A 56 0.53 -3.66 12.30
CA THR A 56 1.24 -3.35 11.05
C THR A 56 1.90 -4.59 10.44
N ASP A 57 2.48 -5.47 11.26
CA ASP A 57 3.14 -6.69 10.78
C ASP A 57 2.12 -7.71 10.26
N GLN A 58 0.98 -7.87 10.94
CA GLN A 58 -0.11 -8.73 10.45
C GLN A 58 -0.69 -8.21 9.13
N ALA A 59 -0.83 -6.89 8.99
CA ALA A 59 -1.24 -6.26 7.74
C ALA A 59 -0.23 -6.50 6.62
N LEU A 60 1.07 -6.43 6.92
CA LEU A 60 2.13 -6.74 5.97
C LEU A 60 2.05 -8.19 5.48
N VAL A 61 1.92 -9.16 6.39
CA VAL A 61 1.79 -10.58 6.02
C VAL A 61 0.59 -10.80 5.09
N LYS A 62 -0.57 -10.22 5.41
CA LYS A 62 -1.75 -10.32 4.53
C LYS A 62 -1.50 -9.73 3.15
N LEU A 63 -0.84 -8.57 3.07
CA LEU A 63 -0.51 -7.93 1.81
C LEU A 63 0.49 -8.75 0.98
N THR A 64 1.51 -9.34 1.62
CA THR A 64 2.50 -10.21 0.97
C THR A 64 1.86 -11.41 0.29
N ASN A 65 0.84 -12.01 0.90
CA ASN A 65 0.12 -13.15 0.31
C ASN A 65 -0.62 -12.80 -1.00
N LEU A 66 -0.91 -11.51 -1.24
CA LEU A 66 -1.55 -11.07 -2.47
C LEU A 66 -0.55 -10.73 -3.59
N GLN A 67 0.73 -10.48 -3.26
CA GLN A 67 1.81 -10.23 -4.23
C GLN A 67 1.56 -9.09 -5.26
N VAL A 68 0.67 -8.13 -4.95
CA VAL A 68 0.27 -7.05 -5.88
C VAL A 68 0.99 -5.71 -5.65
N TRP A 69 1.94 -5.65 -4.72
CA TRP A 69 2.62 -4.41 -4.32
C TRP A 69 4.08 -4.44 -4.73
N THR A 70 4.67 -3.25 -4.96
CA THR A 70 6.06 -3.16 -5.43
C THR A 70 7.04 -2.82 -4.32
N LYS A 71 6.61 -2.08 -3.29
CA LYS A 71 7.50 -1.65 -2.21
C LYS A 71 6.77 -1.35 -0.90
N ILE A 72 7.48 -1.51 0.22
CA ILE A 72 7.06 -1.06 1.55
C ILE A 72 8.04 -0.01 2.07
N LYS A 73 7.54 1.13 2.55
CA LYS A 73 8.35 2.14 3.26
C LYS A 73 7.50 2.98 4.22
N SER A 74 8.14 3.80 5.04
CA SER A 74 7.44 4.81 5.83
C SER A 74 7.23 6.08 5.01
N VAL A 75 6.00 6.61 4.97
CA VAL A 75 5.60 7.78 4.18
C VAL A 75 4.84 8.75 5.07
N TYR A 76 5.08 10.04 4.88
CA TYR A 76 4.33 11.08 5.57
C TYR A 76 3.03 11.40 4.82
N PHE A 77 1.90 11.37 5.53
CA PHE A 77 0.59 11.76 5.02
C PHE A 77 0.12 13.03 5.70
N SER A 78 -0.19 14.07 4.93
CA SER A 78 -0.77 15.32 5.44
C SER A 78 -2.29 15.26 5.58
N ASN A 79 -2.95 14.29 4.94
CA ASN A 79 -4.40 14.11 4.93
C ASN A 79 -4.76 12.62 4.75
N ALA A 80 -6.05 12.32 4.60
CA ALA A 80 -6.57 10.96 4.43
C ALA A 80 -6.42 10.39 3.00
N PHE A 81 -5.79 11.12 2.06
CA PHE A 81 -5.62 10.68 0.68
C PHE A 81 -4.28 9.95 0.48
N PRO A 82 -4.21 9.02 -0.49
CA PRO A 82 -2.95 8.38 -0.84
C PRO A 82 -1.95 9.37 -1.44
N VAL A 83 -0.66 9.16 -1.19
CA VAL A 83 0.39 10.05 -1.70
C VAL A 83 0.82 9.60 -3.09
N ILE A 84 0.60 10.45 -4.09
CA ILE A 84 1.02 10.19 -5.46
C ILE A 84 2.53 10.42 -5.57
N LEU A 85 3.23 9.49 -6.24
CA LEU A 85 4.64 9.69 -6.56
C LEU A 85 4.85 10.89 -7.48
N SER A 86 5.82 11.73 -7.14
CA SER A 86 6.32 12.73 -8.08
C SER A 86 7.02 12.07 -9.27
N GLN A 87 7.18 12.81 -10.38
CA GLN A 87 7.89 12.32 -11.57
C GLN A 87 9.32 11.85 -11.24
N ILE A 88 10.02 12.55 -10.35
CA ILE A 88 11.37 12.20 -9.91
C ILE A 88 11.36 10.86 -9.15
N GLU A 89 10.39 10.66 -8.26
CA GLU A 89 10.28 9.41 -7.52
C GLU A 89 9.86 8.24 -8.41
N LEU A 90 9.01 8.48 -9.42
CA LEU A 90 8.68 7.48 -10.43
C LEU A 90 9.92 7.00 -11.18
N ILE A 91 10.74 7.93 -11.67
CA ILE A 91 12.00 7.59 -12.34
C ILE A 91 12.92 6.78 -11.41
N LYS A 92 13.04 7.19 -10.14
CA LYS A 92 13.83 6.45 -9.15
C LYS A 92 13.30 5.03 -8.92
N GLU A 93 11.99 4.85 -8.89
CA GLU A 93 11.38 3.53 -8.71
C GLU A 93 11.55 2.63 -9.94
N VAL A 94 11.40 3.18 -11.15
CA VAL A 94 11.68 2.45 -12.40
C VAL A 94 13.14 2.00 -12.44
N ASN A 95 14.09 2.91 -12.13
CA ASN A 95 15.50 2.57 -12.07
C ASN A 95 15.81 1.51 -11.01
N TYR A 96 15.11 1.54 -9.87
CA TYR A 96 15.24 0.53 -8.83
C TYR A 96 14.77 -0.85 -9.31
N LEU A 97 13.60 -0.91 -9.96
CA LEU A 97 13.04 -2.15 -10.50
C LEU A 97 13.90 -2.72 -11.62
N SER A 98 14.39 -1.88 -12.55
CA SER A 98 15.30 -2.31 -13.61
C SER A 98 16.53 -3.02 -13.02
N LYS A 99 17.21 -2.40 -12.06
CA LYS A 99 18.38 -2.99 -11.39
C LYS A 99 18.07 -4.32 -10.70
N LYS A 100 16.85 -4.48 -10.16
CA LYS A 100 16.43 -5.73 -9.52
C LYS A 100 16.17 -6.83 -10.53
N ILE A 101 15.57 -6.50 -11.67
CA ILE A 101 15.37 -7.44 -12.77
C ILE A 101 16.73 -7.88 -13.32
N ASP A 102 17.62 -6.93 -13.62
CA ASP A 102 18.96 -7.22 -14.14
C ASP A 102 19.73 -8.18 -13.22
N ALA A 103 19.65 -7.97 -11.90
CA ALA A 103 20.30 -8.82 -10.91
C ALA A 103 19.68 -10.23 -10.75
N LEU A 104 18.46 -10.44 -11.26
CA LEU A 104 17.80 -11.76 -11.25
C LEU A 104 18.01 -12.52 -12.57
N THR A 105 18.29 -11.81 -13.66
CA THR A 105 18.43 -12.38 -15.01
C THR A 105 19.87 -12.51 -15.50
N SER A 106 20.84 -11.91 -14.78
CA SER A 106 22.28 -12.01 -15.07
C SER A 106 22.95 -13.03 -14.14
#